data_AF-A0A164RWM2-F1
#
_entry.id   AF-A0A164RWM2-F1
#
_cell.length_a   1.000
_cell.length_b   1.000
_cell.length_c   1.000
_cell.angle_alpha   90.00
_cell.angle_beta   90.00
_cell.angle_gamma   90.00
#
_symmetry.space_group_name_H-M   'P 1'
#
loop_
_entity.id
_entity.type
_entity.pdbx_description
1 polymer ?
#
loop_
_entity_poly.entity_id
_entity_poly.type
_entity_poly.pdbx_seq_one_letter_code
_entity_poly.pdbx_strand_id
1 'polypeptide(L)'
;MPEPRPCVVCSTPTKKKCTGCAKEPYCSSKCQKEDWVAHIMECGNSGREVTSADRLMLDIKKKQIPFERYTREHYGFNFVPIDLPSQRKLPGVYAEMVTKFDVNAPMLWKWAQENSISEIIEKKYLSIPLKISLKERRLLPHYSFFLKHKSWINPNPCQGKFPQLPGEDGRILRESFRRMGGDSNEMDTSVIQTISMNWPPNRRHTCEFYFNLIAYIDPLPDMPEMHLRFGYVVCDKASAKEL
;
A
#
# COMPACT_ATOMS: atom_id res chain seq x y z
N MET A 1 -41.22 13.73 -9.83
CA MET A 1 -39.84 13.78 -10.37
C MET A 1 -38.87 13.72 -9.19
N PRO A 2 -37.72 13.05 -9.29
CA PRO A 2 -36.76 13.02 -8.18
C PRO A 2 -36.21 14.43 -7.91
N GLU A 3 -36.09 14.78 -6.63
CA GLU A 3 -35.52 16.06 -6.21
C GLU A 3 -34.03 16.15 -6.56
N PRO A 4 -33.53 17.34 -6.94
CA PRO A 4 -32.10 17.54 -7.16
C PRO A 4 -31.31 17.29 -5.87
N ARG A 5 -30.25 16.51 -5.96
CA ARG A 5 -29.29 16.31 -4.86
C ARG A 5 -28.03 17.13 -5.13
N PRO A 6 -27.32 17.61 -4.09
CA PRO A 6 -26.07 18.34 -4.29
C PRO A 6 -25.00 17.44 -4.88
N CYS A 7 -24.24 17.93 -5.87
CA CYS A 7 -23.06 17.23 -6.39
C CYS A 7 -22.04 17.00 -5.27
N VAL A 8 -21.49 15.79 -5.13
CA VAL A 8 -20.53 15.48 -4.05
C VAL A 8 -19.21 16.26 -4.13
N VAL A 9 -18.86 16.79 -5.31
CA VAL A 9 -17.61 17.52 -5.53
C VAL A 9 -17.80 19.04 -5.36
N CYS A 10 -18.86 19.60 -5.94
CA CYS A 10 -19.03 21.06 -6.03
C CYS A 10 -20.36 21.57 -5.47
N SER A 11 -21.17 20.70 -4.87
CA SER A 11 -22.50 20.99 -4.29
C SER A 11 -23.56 21.55 -5.26
N THR A 12 -23.25 21.74 -6.54
CA THR A 12 -24.24 22.17 -7.55
C THR A 12 -25.42 21.19 -7.60
N PRO A 13 -26.68 21.66 -7.47
CA PRO A 13 -27.85 20.80 -7.55
C PRO A 13 -27.89 20.02 -8.87
N THR A 14 -28.07 18.71 -8.80
CA THR A 14 -28.09 17.83 -9.96
C THR A 14 -29.12 16.72 -9.81
N LYS A 15 -29.71 16.33 -10.95
CA LYS A 15 -30.52 15.11 -11.07
C LYS A 15 -29.69 13.94 -11.61
N LYS A 16 -28.50 14.22 -12.15
CA LYS A 16 -27.58 13.22 -12.69
C LYS A 16 -26.90 12.46 -11.55
N LYS A 17 -26.66 11.18 -11.78
CA LYS A 17 -26.03 10.26 -10.83
C LYS A 17 -24.93 9.48 -11.54
N CYS A 18 -24.06 8.82 -10.78
CA CYS A 18 -23.12 7.84 -11.31
C CYS A 18 -23.85 6.86 -12.22
N THR A 19 -23.38 6.72 -13.46
CA THR A 19 -23.99 5.82 -14.45
C THR A 19 -23.84 4.34 -14.08
N GLY A 20 -22.83 4.01 -13.27
CA GLY A 20 -22.57 2.66 -12.79
C GLY A 20 -23.53 2.26 -11.67
N CYS A 21 -23.43 2.91 -10.52
CA CYS A 21 -24.17 2.50 -9.31
C CYS A 21 -25.49 3.25 -9.09
N ALA A 22 -25.73 4.35 -9.81
CA ALA A 22 -26.86 5.26 -9.58
C ALA A 22 -27.00 5.81 -8.14
N LYS A 23 -25.96 5.69 -7.30
CA LYS A 23 -25.94 6.17 -5.91
C LYS A 23 -25.48 7.63 -5.81
N GLU A 24 -24.26 7.92 -6.27
CA GLU A 24 -23.63 9.23 -6.07
C GLU A 24 -24.11 10.30 -7.06
N PRO A 25 -24.47 11.52 -6.60
CA PRO A 25 -24.84 12.64 -7.45
C PRO A 25 -23.61 13.41 -7.99
N TYR A 26 -23.55 13.59 -9.31
CA TYR A 26 -22.53 14.41 -9.98
C TYR A 26 -23.18 15.38 -10.96
N CYS A 27 -22.77 16.66 -10.98
CA CYS A 27 -23.30 17.63 -11.95
C CYS A 27 -22.72 17.43 -13.37
N SER A 28 -21.53 16.83 -13.46
CA SER A 28 -20.77 16.64 -14.70
C SER A 28 -19.86 15.41 -14.63
N SER A 29 -19.40 14.93 -15.79
CA SER A 29 -18.38 13.88 -15.89
C SER A 29 -17.03 14.32 -15.33
N LYS A 30 -16.74 15.63 -15.32
CA LYS A 30 -15.55 16.19 -14.68
C LYS A 30 -15.56 15.95 -13.17
N CYS A 31 -16.67 16.28 -12.50
CA CYS A 31 -16.83 16.01 -11.06
C CYS A 31 -16.77 14.51 -10.76
N GLN A 32 -17.39 13.67 -11.61
CA GLN A 32 -17.28 12.22 -11.45
C GLN A 32 -15.83 11.74 -11.54
N LYS A 33 -15.03 12.23 -12.51
CA LYS A 33 -13.62 11.87 -12.66
C LYS A 33 -12.75 12.30 -11.47
N GLU A 34 -13.01 13.49 -10.92
CA GLU A 34 -12.29 14.04 -9.77
C GLU A 34 -12.50 13.21 -8.49
N ASP A 35 -13.73 12.73 -8.31
CA ASP A 35 -14.10 11.87 -7.19
C ASP A 35 -13.80 10.39 -7.44
N TRP A 36 -13.59 9.99 -8.70
CA TRP A 36 -13.54 8.58 -9.13
C TRP A 36 -12.56 7.72 -8.31
N VAL A 37 -11.40 8.26 -7.94
CA VAL A 37 -10.39 7.56 -7.13
C VAL A 37 -10.95 7.09 -5.78
N ALA A 38 -11.85 7.87 -5.17
CA ALA A 38 -12.53 7.47 -3.94
C ALA A 38 -13.77 6.63 -4.25
N HIS A 39 -14.61 7.10 -5.18
CA HIS A 39 -15.89 6.46 -5.47
C HIS A 39 -15.77 5.02 -6.01
N ILE A 40 -14.72 4.70 -6.77
CA ILE A 40 -14.56 3.38 -7.38
C ILE A 40 -14.54 2.25 -6.34
N MET A 41 -14.09 2.52 -5.11
CA MET A 41 -14.03 1.52 -4.05
C MET A 41 -15.40 1.01 -3.60
N GLU A 42 -16.44 1.84 -3.77
CA GLU A 42 -17.79 1.60 -3.27
C GLU A 42 -18.81 1.56 -4.42
N CYS A 43 -18.36 1.75 -5.66
CA CYS A 43 -19.21 1.76 -6.82
C CYS A 43 -19.68 0.33 -7.16
N GLY A 44 -20.98 0.07 -7.00
CA GLY A 44 -21.59 -1.23 -7.29
C GLY A 44 -21.53 -1.69 -8.76
N ASN A 45 -21.11 -0.81 -9.68
CA ASN A 45 -20.81 -1.18 -11.07
C ASN A 45 -19.79 -0.19 -11.65
N SER A 46 -18.52 -0.38 -11.30
CA SER A 46 -17.40 0.45 -11.75
C SER A 46 -17.02 0.25 -13.21
N GLY A 47 -17.58 -0.75 -13.90
CA GLY A 47 -17.22 -1.14 -15.27
C GLY A 47 -15.84 -1.81 -15.41
N ARG A 48 -15.10 -1.97 -14.31
CA ARG A 48 -13.83 -2.70 -14.22
C ARG A 48 -13.53 -3.11 -12.78
N GLU A 49 -12.67 -4.11 -12.61
CA GLU A 49 -12.22 -4.54 -11.29
C GLU A 49 -11.42 -3.44 -10.56
N VAL A 50 -11.57 -3.41 -9.23
CA VAL A 50 -10.80 -2.54 -8.32
C VAL A 50 -9.45 -3.20 -8.02
N THR A 51 -8.38 -2.59 -8.51
CA THR A 51 -7.03 -3.14 -8.47
C THR A 51 -6.23 -2.61 -7.27
N SER A 52 -5.02 -3.13 -7.06
CA SER A 52 -4.09 -2.53 -6.09
C SER A 52 -3.66 -1.10 -6.49
N ALA A 53 -3.69 -0.77 -7.79
CA ALA A 53 -3.41 0.58 -8.26
C ALA A 53 -4.44 1.58 -7.77
N ASP A 54 -5.72 1.20 -7.79
CA ASP A 54 -6.81 2.05 -7.30
C ASP A 54 -6.63 2.36 -5.81
N ARG A 55 -6.24 1.34 -5.04
CA ARG A 55 -5.99 1.45 -3.59
C ARG A 55 -4.82 2.38 -3.32
N LEU A 56 -3.71 2.20 -4.04
CA LEU A 56 -2.57 3.12 -3.97
C LEU A 56 -2.97 4.56 -4.29
N MET A 57 -3.75 4.79 -5.35
CA MET A 57 -4.20 6.15 -5.71
C MET A 57 -5.04 6.78 -4.59
N LEU A 58 -5.89 5.99 -3.93
CA LEU A 58 -6.68 6.46 -2.80
C LEU A 58 -5.79 6.83 -1.60
N ASP A 59 -4.82 5.98 -1.26
CA ASP A 59 -3.88 6.23 -0.17
C ASP A 59 -3.05 7.50 -0.43
N ILE A 60 -2.57 7.68 -1.66
CA ILE A 60 -1.87 8.90 -2.11
C ILE A 60 -2.78 10.12 -1.98
N LYS A 61 -4.03 10.04 -2.45
CA LYS A 61 -5.01 11.14 -2.35
C LYS A 61 -5.27 11.52 -0.89
N LYS A 62 -5.31 10.52 0.00
CA LYS A 62 -5.46 10.70 1.46
C LYS A 62 -4.15 11.06 2.18
N LYS A 63 -3.01 11.11 1.48
CA LYS A 63 -1.67 11.30 2.05
C LYS A 63 -1.32 10.25 3.12
N GLN A 64 -1.81 9.03 2.92
CA GLN A 64 -1.60 7.89 3.79
C GLN A 64 -0.53 6.96 3.20
N ILE A 65 0.12 6.19 4.08
CA ILE A 65 1.04 5.13 3.65
C ILE A 65 0.18 3.91 3.31
N PRO A 66 0.40 3.26 2.14
CA PRO A 66 -0.37 2.09 1.78
C PRO A 66 -0.25 0.98 2.83
N PHE A 67 -1.41 0.50 3.27
CA PHE A 67 -1.54 -0.57 4.27
C PHE A 67 -1.79 -1.93 3.63
N GLU A 68 -2.54 -1.97 2.54
CA GLU A 68 -2.98 -3.21 1.90
C GLU A 68 -1.79 -3.98 1.28
N ARG A 69 -1.69 -5.28 1.58
CA ARG A 69 -0.54 -6.13 1.26
C ARG A 69 -0.19 -6.16 -0.23
N TYR A 70 -1.16 -6.45 -1.10
CA TYR A 70 -0.90 -6.55 -2.54
C TYR A 70 -0.47 -5.21 -3.13
N THR A 71 -1.02 -4.11 -2.64
CA THR A 71 -0.61 -2.75 -2.97
C THR A 71 0.82 -2.50 -2.54
N ARG A 72 1.19 -2.90 -1.33
CA ARG A 72 2.56 -2.74 -0.86
C ARG A 72 3.56 -3.58 -1.65
N GLU A 73 3.19 -4.79 -2.02
CA GLU A 73 4.00 -5.71 -2.83
C GLU A 73 4.23 -5.17 -4.25
N HIS A 74 3.16 -4.89 -5.01
CA HIS A 74 3.26 -4.45 -6.40
C HIS A 74 4.06 -3.14 -6.55
N TYR A 75 4.02 -2.28 -5.55
CA TYR A 75 4.60 -0.95 -5.62
C TYR A 75 5.87 -0.76 -4.78
N GLY A 76 6.40 -1.84 -4.20
CA GLY A 76 7.70 -1.85 -3.52
C GLY A 76 7.73 -1.26 -2.12
N PHE A 77 6.57 -1.05 -1.48
CA PHE A 77 6.48 -0.53 -0.12
C PHE A 77 6.95 -1.51 0.96
N ASN A 78 7.01 -2.81 0.65
CA ASN A 78 7.50 -3.81 1.60
C ASN A 78 8.99 -3.65 1.93
N PHE A 79 9.78 -3.13 1.00
CA PHE A 79 11.23 -2.93 1.21
C PHE A 79 11.57 -1.57 1.82
N VAL A 80 10.58 -0.70 2.02
CA VAL A 80 10.81 0.62 2.60
C VAL A 80 11.06 0.48 4.10
N PRO A 81 12.20 0.96 4.62
CA PRO A 81 12.49 0.91 6.05
C PRO A 81 11.38 1.57 6.88
N ILE A 82 11.13 1.02 8.06
CA ILE A 82 10.11 1.51 9.00
C ILE A 82 10.65 2.73 9.75
N ASP A 83 10.94 3.80 9.00
CA ASP A 83 11.26 5.12 9.51
C ASP A 83 10.41 6.17 8.80
N LEU A 84 9.94 7.18 9.55
CA LEU A 84 9.03 8.20 9.02
C LEU A 84 9.58 8.93 7.77
N PRO A 85 10.88 9.29 7.71
CA PRO A 85 11.46 9.87 6.49
C PRO A 85 11.35 8.96 5.25
N SER A 86 11.76 7.69 5.34
CA SER A 86 11.76 6.75 4.21
C SER A 86 10.33 6.40 3.79
N GLN A 87 9.43 6.21 4.75
CA GLN A 87 8.03 5.90 4.51
C GLN A 87 7.27 7.00 3.77
N ARG A 88 7.75 8.26 3.81
CA ARG A 88 7.15 9.37 3.04
C ARG A 88 7.72 9.54 1.64
N LYS A 89 8.93 9.05 1.37
CA LYS A 89 9.61 9.28 0.09
C LYS A 89 9.01 8.46 -1.05
N LEU A 90 8.72 7.17 -0.83
CA LEU A 90 8.12 6.32 -1.87
C LEU A 90 6.68 6.74 -2.22
N PRO A 91 5.77 7.03 -1.26
CA PRO A 91 4.49 7.64 -1.59
C PRO A 91 4.65 8.95 -2.35
N GLY A 92 5.68 9.75 -2.01
CA GLY A 92 6.04 10.96 -2.74
C GLY A 92 6.35 10.72 -4.22
N VAL A 93 7.09 9.65 -4.55
CA VAL A 93 7.35 9.27 -5.94
C VAL A 93 6.05 9.02 -6.69
N TYR A 94 5.15 8.19 -6.14
CA TYR A 94 3.87 7.90 -6.79
C TYR A 94 2.92 9.11 -6.81
N ALA A 95 2.95 9.97 -5.78
CA ALA A 95 2.20 11.22 -5.78
C ALA A 95 2.61 12.14 -6.93
N GLU A 96 3.91 12.19 -7.27
CA GLU A 96 4.39 12.91 -8.44
C GLU A 96 3.95 12.25 -9.76
N MET A 97 3.90 10.91 -9.82
CA MET A 97 3.32 10.19 -10.97
C MET A 97 1.89 10.61 -11.24
N VAL A 98 1.06 10.73 -10.20
CA VAL A 98 -0.33 11.16 -10.33
C VAL A 98 -0.43 12.63 -10.71
N THR A 99 0.26 13.50 -9.97
CA THR A 99 0.03 14.96 -10.04
C THR A 99 0.81 15.65 -11.14
N LYS A 100 2.05 15.23 -11.43
CA LYS A 100 2.92 15.86 -12.44
C LYS A 100 2.90 15.14 -13.78
N PHE A 101 2.70 13.82 -13.76
CA PHE A 101 2.82 12.98 -14.95
C PHE A 101 1.49 12.43 -15.49
N ASP A 102 0.38 12.85 -14.87
CA ASP A 102 -1.01 12.49 -15.22
C ASP A 102 -1.23 10.97 -15.33
N VAL A 103 -0.62 10.21 -14.41
CA VAL A 103 -0.77 8.76 -14.34
C VAL A 103 -2.02 8.39 -13.56
N ASN A 104 -2.88 7.59 -14.19
CA ASN A 104 -4.08 7.04 -13.56
C ASN A 104 -3.88 5.58 -13.12
N ALA A 105 -4.80 5.08 -12.29
CA ALA A 105 -4.75 3.72 -11.76
C ALA A 105 -4.68 2.63 -12.84
N PRO A 106 -5.50 2.64 -13.91
CA PRO A 106 -5.38 1.65 -15.00
C PRO A 106 -3.99 1.58 -15.65
N MET A 107 -3.35 2.73 -15.89
CA MET A 107 -1.98 2.76 -16.42
C MET A 107 -1.00 2.13 -15.44
N LEU A 108 -1.09 2.52 -14.17
CA LEU A 108 -0.20 2.01 -13.12
C LEU A 108 -0.40 0.51 -12.87
N TRP A 109 -1.63 0.02 -12.96
CA TRP A 109 -1.95 -1.41 -12.89
C TRP A 109 -1.32 -2.17 -14.05
N LYS A 110 -1.50 -1.69 -15.28
CA LYS A 110 -0.88 -2.29 -16.47
C LYS A 110 0.64 -2.41 -16.31
N TRP A 111 1.30 -1.35 -15.83
CA TRP A 111 2.75 -1.35 -15.63
C TRP A 111 3.21 -2.29 -14.52
N ALA A 112 2.40 -2.46 -13.47
CA ALA A 112 2.65 -3.45 -12.43
C ALA A 112 2.63 -4.87 -12.99
N GLN A 113 1.62 -5.18 -13.82
CA GLN A 113 1.48 -6.49 -14.46
C GLN A 113 2.63 -6.78 -15.46
N GLU A 114 3.09 -5.75 -16.15
CA GLU A 114 4.21 -5.84 -17.10
C GLU A 114 5.59 -5.77 -16.43
N ASN A 115 5.65 -5.66 -15.11
CA ASN A 115 6.89 -5.52 -14.35
C ASN A 115 7.76 -4.35 -14.84
N SER A 116 7.11 -3.26 -15.31
CA SER A 116 7.73 -2.16 -16.05
C SER A 116 7.66 -0.79 -15.34
N ILE A 117 7.11 -0.76 -14.12
CA ILE A 117 6.96 0.47 -13.32
C ILE A 117 8.30 1.21 -13.16
N SER A 118 9.37 0.51 -12.77
CA SER A 118 10.68 1.12 -12.53
C SER A 118 11.23 1.81 -13.78
N GLU A 119 11.18 1.19 -14.95
CA GLU A 119 11.62 1.81 -16.21
C GLU A 119 10.77 3.03 -16.56
N ILE A 120 9.46 2.96 -16.31
CA ILE A 120 8.52 4.02 -16.67
C ILE A 120 8.67 5.23 -15.75
N ILE A 121 8.83 5.02 -14.44
CA ILE A 121 9.13 6.10 -13.49
C ILE A 121 10.39 6.85 -13.94
N GLU A 122 11.47 6.12 -14.23
CA GLU A 122 12.72 6.72 -14.69
C GLU A 122 12.52 7.54 -15.98
N LYS A 123 11.85 6.97 -17.00
CA LYS A 123 11.53 7.68 -18.25
C LYS A 123 10.71 8.95 -18.00
N LYS A 124 9.72 8.92 -17.11
CA LYS A 124 8.89 10.09 -16.77
C LYS A 124 9.72 11.21 -16.13
N TYR A 125 10.55 10.90 -15.14
CA TYR A 125 11.46 11.89 -14.54
C TYR A 125 12.49 12.45 -15.53
N LEU A 126 12.96 11.64 -16.48
CA LEU A 126 13.86 12.10 -17.54
C LEU A 126 13.14 12.97 -18.58
N SER A 127 11.83 12.79 -18.78
CA SER A 127 11.04 13.56 -19.76
C SER A 127 10.64 14.97 -19.29
N ILE A 128 10.85 15.33 -18.01
CA ILE A 128 10.42 16.64 -17.51
C ILE A 128 11.18 17.75 -18.27
N PRO A 129 10.48 18.69 -18.94
CA PRO A 129 11.10 19.82 -19.62
C PRO A 129 11.47 20.90 -18.60
N LEU A 130 12.44 20.60 -17.73
CA LEU A 130 13.01 21.57 -16.80
C LEU A 130 14.22 22.24 -17.44
N LYS A 131 14.37 23.56 -17.21
CA LYS A 131 15.60 24.33 -17.46
C LYS A 131 16.76 23.94 -16.53
N ILE A 132 16.78 22.70 -16.06
CA ILE A 132 17.80 22.18 -15.15
C ILE A 132 18.49 20.99 -15.82
N SER A 133 19.79 20.86 -15.55
CA SER A 133 20.64 19.79 -16.08
C SER A 133 20.17 18.41 -15.64
N LEU A 134 20.59 17.36 -16.36
CA LEU A 134 20.34 15.97 -15.97
C LEU A 134 20.87 15.65 -14.57
N LYS A 135 21.98 16.27 -14.16
CA LYS A 135 22.59 16.10 -12.84
C LYS A 135 21.68 16.66 -11.74
N GLU A 136 21.10 17.84 -11.95
CA GLU A 136 20.17 18.46 -10.99
C GLU A 136 18.85 17.72 -10.89
N ARG A 137 18.34 17.15 -12.00
CA ARG A 137 17.13 16.30 -11.95
C ARG A 137 17.33 15.12 -11.01
N ARG A 138 18.46 14.41 -11.14
CA ARG A 138 18.80 13.25 -10.30
C ARG A 138 18.92 13.58 -8.80
N LEU A 139 19.01 14.87 -8.43
CA LEU A 139 19.05 15.34 -7.04
C LEU A 139 17.66 15.65 -6.46
N LEU A 140 16.58 15.59 -7.26
CA LEU A 140 15.22 15.78 -6.73
C LEU A 140 14.96 14.77 -5.60
N PRO A 141 14.37 15.18 -4.45
CA PRO A 141 14.28 14.33 -3.26
C PRO A 141 13.62 12.96 -3.51
N HIS A 142 12.52 12.92 -4.25
CA HIS A 142 11.81 11.68 -4.58
C HIS A 142 12.54 10.88 -5.67
N TYR A 143 13.06 11.54 -6.71
CA TYR A 143 13.76 10.85 -7.80
C TYR A 143 15.10 10.26 -7.34
N SER A 144 15.87 10.99 -6.54
CA SER A 144 17.12 10.51 -5.94
C SER A 144 16.89 9.31 -5.03
N PHE A 145 15.80 9.31 -4.25
CA PHE A 145 15.39 8.16 -3.45
C PHE A 145 15.01 6.97 -4.35
N PHE A 146 14.18 7.20 -5.36
CA PHE A 146 13.81 6.17 -6.33
C PHE A 146 15.04 5.53 -7.00
N LEU A 147 16.01 6.32 -7.47
CA LEU A 147 17.22 5.80 -8.12
C LEU A 147 18.05 4.89 -7.21
N LYS A 148 18.13 5.21 -5.91
CA LYS A 148 18.83 4.36 -4.92
C LYS A 148 18.10 3.05 -4.63
N HIS A 149 16.79 3.01 -4.88
CA HIS A 149 15.89 1.94 -4.45
C HIS A 149 15.08 1.33 -5.61
N LYS A 150 15.57 1.49 -6.84
CA LYS A 150 14.87 1.07 -8.06
C LYS A 150 14.52 -0.42 -8.06
N SER A 151 15.35 -1.26 -7.42
CA SER A 151 15.14 -2.70 -7.30
C SER A 151 14.02 -3.11 -6.34
N TRP A 152 13.50 -2.19 -5.53
CA TRP A 152 12.39 -2.46 -4.60
C TRP A 152 11.04 -2.50 -5.30
N ILE A 153 10.92 -1.79 -6.42
CA ILE A 153 9.71 -1.73 -7.23
C ILE A 153 9.80 -2.84 -8.27
N ASN A 154 8.68 -3.52 -8.55
CA ASN A 154 8.61 -4.72 -9.40
C ASN A 154 9.27 -5.99 -8.81
N PRO A 155 9.08 -6.35 -7.53
CA PRO A 155 9.47 -7.67 -7.07
C PRO A 155 8.51 -8.69 -7.72
N ASN A 156 9.03 -9.48 -8.65
CA ASN A 156 8.26 -10.44 -9.46
C ASN A 156 7.26 -11.25 -8.60
N PRO A 157 5.94 -10.97 -8.65
CA PRO A 157 4.97 -11.60 -7.75
C PRO A 157 4.71 -13.08 -8.11
N CYS A 158 5.06 -13.48 -9.33
CA CYS A 158 4.74 -14.80 -9.89
C CYS A 158 5.77 -15.91 -9.57
N GLN A 159 6.81 -15.66 -8.77
CA GLN A 159 7.75 -16.73 -8.40
C GLN A 159 7.39 -17.53 -7.15
N GLY A 160 6.23 -17.27 -6.51
CA GLY A 160 5.68 -18.15 -5.45
C GLY A 160 6.61 -18.43 -4.27
N LYS A 161 7.75 -17.76 -4.23
CA LYS A 161 8.74 -17.75 -3.19
C LYS A 161 9.00 -16.28 -2.98
N PHE A 162 8.48 -15.74 -1.88
CA PHE A 162 9.17 -14.64 -1.25
C PHE A 162 10.66 -15.01 -1.26
N PRO A 163 11.57 -14.17 -1.77
CA PRO A 163 12.93 -14.30 -1.31
C PRO A 163 12.80 -14.26 0.21
N GLN A 164 13.07 -15.37 0.89
CA GLN A 164 13.45 -15.30 2.29
C GLN A 164 14.71 -14.46 2.25
N LEU A 165 14.57 -13.13 2.35
CA LEU A 165 15.71 -12.25 2.37
C LEU A 165 16.48 -12.65 3.63
N PRO A 166 17.70 -13.19 3.50
CA PRO A 166 18.50 -13.56 4.66
C PRO A 166 18.67 -12.29 5.50
N GLY A 167 17.98 -12.21 6.63
CA GLY A 167 17.97 -11.04 7.52
C GLY A 167 16.71 -10.16 7.55
N GLU A 168 15.61 -10.49 6.88
CA GLU A 168 14.29 -9.84 7.14
C GLU A 168 13.61 -10.40 8.39
N ASP A 169 13.56 -11.73 8.54
CA ASP A 169 13.07 -12.39 9.76
C ASP A 169 13.81 -11.85 10.99
N GLY A 170 15.12 -11.64 10.86
CA GLY A 170 15.95 -11.06 11.92
C GLY A 170 15.60 -9.61 12.28
N ARG A 171 15.19 -8.80 11.31
CA ARG A 171 14.79 -7.39 11.54
C ARG A 171 13.40 -7.30 12.14
N ILE A 172 12.45 -8.08 11.62
CA ILE A 172 11.07 -8.15 12.13
C ILE A 172 11.09 -8.71 13.55
N LEU A 173 11.89 -9.76 13.80
CA LEU A 173 12.08 -10.34 15.12
C LEU A 173 12.66 -9.32 16.12
N ARG A 174 13.70 -8.56 15.72
CA ARG A 174 14.26 -7.49 16.56
C ARG A 174 13.23 -6.42 16.92
N GLU A 175 12.45 -5.94 15.96
CA GLU A 175 11.44 -4.92 16.20
C GLU A 175 10.29 -5.46 17.07
N SER A 176 9.87 -6.71 16.86
CA SER A 176 8.88 -7.38 17.70
C SER A 176 9.37 -7.48 19.14
N PHE A 177 10.62 -7.88 19.33
CA PHE A 177 11.28 -7.97 20.64
C PHE A 177 11.36 -6.61 21.35
N ARG A 178 11.71 -5.55 20.62
CA ARG A 178 11.74 -4.17 21.13
C ARG A 178 10.38 -3.69 21.61
N ARG A 179 9.30 -3.98 20.87
CA ARG A 179 7.92 -3.61 21.25
C ARG A 179 7.43 -4.33 22.50
N MET A 180 8.00 -5.50 22.79
CA MET A 180 7.77 -6.27 24.01
C MET A 180 8.62 -5.79 25.21
N GLY A 181 9.29 -4.64 25.08
CA GLY A 181 10.14 -4.04 26.11
C GLY A 181 11.51 -4.70 26.27
N GLY A 182 11.97 -5.47 25.27
CA GLY A 182 13.33 -6.00 25.25
C GLY A 182 14.35 -4.91 24.85
N ASP A 183 15.54 -4.94 25.46
CA ASP A 183 16.63 -4.04 25.07
C ASP A 183 17.21 -4.48 23.72
N SER A 184 17.11 -3.61 22.71
CA SER A 184 17.49 -3.89 21.32
C SER A 184 18.94 -3.54 20.99
N ASN A 185 19.71 -3.01 21.96
CA ASN A 185 21.10 -2.62 21.74
C ASN A 185 22.07 -3.80 21.81
N GLU A 186 21.65 -4.93 22.35
CA GLU A 186 22.38 -6.18 22.24
C GLU A 186 21.61 -7.17 21.36
N MET A 187 22.38 -8.05 20.73
CA MET A 187 22.00 -9.40 20.33
C MET A 187 21.69 -9.68 18.85
N ASP A 188 22.57 -10.52 18.32
CA ASP A 188 22.29 -11.44 17.22
C ASP A 188 20.89 -12.06 17.35
N THR A 189 20.23 -12.21 16.21
CA THR A 189 18.97 -12.92 16.02
C THR A 189 18.89 -14.27 16.74
N SER A 190 20.00 -15.01 16.81
CA SER A 190 20.07 -16.30 17.50
C SER A 190 19.82 -16.18 19.01
N VAL A 191 20.29 -15.10 19.63
CA VAL A 191 20.11 -14.86 21.07
C VAL A 191 18.69 -14.34 21.34
N ILE A 192 18.14 -13.50 20.47
CA ILE A 192 16.74 -13.04 20.58
C ILE A 192 15.78 -14.24 20.49
N GLN A 193 16.02 -15.19 19.58
CA GLN A 193 15.25 -16.43 19.48
C GLN A 193 15.36 -17.25 20.76
N THR A 194 16.58 -17.41 21.29
CA THR A 194 16.82 -18.15 22.54
C THR A 194 16.07 -17.54 23.73
N ILE A 195 16.09 -16.21 23.86
CA ILE A 195 15.35 -15.50 24.92
C ILE A 195 13.84 -15.67 24.72
N SER A 196 13.35 -15.49 23.49
CA SER A 196 11.93 -15.57 23.14
C SER A 196 11.37 -16.99 23.37
N MET A 197 12.16 -18.02 23.10
CA MET A 197 11.80 -19.42 23.36
C MET A 197 11.67 -19.71 24.86
N ASN A 198 12.43 -19.03 25.72
CA ASN A 198 12.38 -19.20 27.17
C ASN A 198 11.31 -18.35 27.87
N TRP A 199 10.58 -17.51 27.14
CA TRP A 199 9.49 -16.72 27.71
C TRP A 199 8.28 -17.56 28.11
N PRO A 200 7.48 -17.08 29.10
CA PRO A 200 6.17 -17.66 29.39
C PRO A 200 5.28 -17.69 28.13
N PRO A 201 4.41 -18.70 27.99
CA PRO A 201 3.62 -18.91 26.78
C PRO A 201 2.90 -17.64 26.29
N ASN A 202 2.25 -16.90 27.18
CA ASN A 202 1.52 -15.69 26.81
C ASN A 202 2.42 -14.64 26.13
N ARG A 203 3.63 -14.44 26.66
CA ARG A 203 4.58 -13.46 26.13
C ARG A 203 5.16 -13.89 24.78
N ARG A 204 5.35 -15.19 24.58
CA ARG A 204 5.77 -15.76 23.30
C ARG A 204 4.72 -15.53 22.21
N HIS A 205 3.46 -15.86 22.49
CA HIS A 205 2.36 -15.62 21.56
C HIS A 205 2.19 -14.12 21.24
N THR A 206 2.38 -13.21 22.20
CA THR A 206 2.36 -11.77 21.92
C THR A 206 3.53 -11.33 21.02
N CYS A 207 4.71 -11.94 21.19
CA CYS A 207 5.85 -11.66 20.32
C CYS A 207 5.60 -12.16 18.89
N GLU A 208 5.01 -13.35 18.73
CA GLU A 208 4.58 -13.91 17.45
C GLU A 208 3.47 -13.06 16.81
N PHE A 209 2.54 -12.53 17.62
CA PHE A 209 1.54 -11.57 17.18
C PHE A 209 2.19 -10.30 16.62
N TYR A 210 3.12 -9.68 17.34
CA TYR A 210 3.85 -8.53 16.82
C TYR A 210 4.67 -8.88 15.58
N PHE A 211 5.29 -10.05 15.56
CA PHE A 211 6.04 -10.53 14.39
C PHE A 211 5.12 -10.60 13.18
N ASN A 212 3.96 -11.26 13.28
CA ASN A 212 2.98 -11.36 12.21
C ASN A 212 2.41 -9.99 11.81
N LEU A 213 2.11 -9.14 12.80
CA LEU A 213 1.63 -7.77 12.56
C LEU A 213 2.66 -6.92 11.82
N ILE A 214 3.96 -7.03 12.16
CA ILE A 214 5.06 -6.27 11.55
C ILE A 214 5.47 -6.87 10.21
N ALA A 215 5.44 -8.21 10.10
CA ALA A 215 5.68 -8.94 8.86
C ALA A 215 4.53 -8.81 7.87
N TYR A 216 3.38 -8.28 8.31
CA TYR A 216 2.14 -8.24 7.55
C TYR A 216 1.73 -9.64 7.04
N ILE A 217 1.96 -10.66 7.88
CA ILE A 217 1.58 -12.05 7.64
C ILE A 217 0.31 -12.33 8.43
N ASP A 218 -0.74 -12.78 7.76
CA ASP A 218 -1.92 -13.30 8.45
C ASP A 218 -1.54 -14.56 9.22
N PRO A 219 -1.99 -14.72 10.47
CA PRO A 219 -1.73 -15.95 11.21
C PRO A 219 -2.29 -17.13 10.42
N LEU A 220 -1.46 -18.15 10.21
CA LEU A 220 -1.85 -19.34 9.47
C LEU A 220 -3.07 -20.01 10.14
N PRO A 221 -3.97 -20.65 9.39
CA PRO A 221 -5.17 -21.28 9.94
C PRO A 221 -4.90 -22.35 11.01
N ASP A 222 -3.69 -22.91 11.04
CA ASP A 222 -3.22 -23.93 11.98
C ASP A 222 -2.65 -23.35 13.29
N MET A 223 -2.75 -22.03 13.50
CA MET A 223 -2.31 -21.33 14.72
C MET A 223 -3.49 -20.90 15.61
N PRO A 224 -4.26 -21.85 16.20
CA PRO A 224 -5.53 -21.55 16.89
C PRO A 224 -5.38 -20.58 18.05
N GLU A 225 -4.25 -20.62 18.76
CA GLU A 225 -3.97 -19.71 19.89
C GLU A 225 -3.91 -18.23 19.47
N MET A 226 -3.44 -17.95 18.25
CA MET A 226 -3.39 -16.59 17.72
C MET A 226 -4.79 -16.06 17.40
N HIS A 227 -5.61 -16.89 16.77
CA HIS A 227 -7.00 -16.57 16.43
C HIS A 227 -7.86 -16.38 17.69
N LEU A 228 -7.71 -17.27 18.68
CA LEU A 228 -8.50 -17.27 19.92
C LEU A 228 -8.13 -16.13 20.87
N ARG A 229 -6.84 -15.78 21.00
CA ARG A 229 -6.39 -14.80 22.00
C ARG A 229 -6.37 -13.36 21.51
N PHE A 230 -6.14 -13.15 20.21
CA PHE A 230 -5.99 -11.80 19.65
C PHE A 230 -7.14 -11.40 18.72
N GLY A 231 -8.15 -12.26 18.55
CA GLY A 231 -9.42 -11.90 17.91
C GLY A 231 -9.32 -11.68 16.40
N TYR A 232 -8.59 -12.54 15.70
CA TYR A 232 -8.58 -12.51 14.23
C TYR A 232 -9.91 -13.04 13.69
N VAL A 233 -10.58 -12.26 12.84
CA VAL A 233 -11.83 -12.67 12.18
C VAL A 233 -11.51 -13.14 10.78
N VAL A 234 -11.87 -14.39 10.47
CA VAL A 234 -11.83 -14.92 9.11
C VAL A 234 -13.06 -14.39 8.37
N CYS A 235 -12.88 -13.45 7.44
CA CYS A 235 -13.94 -13.05 6.54
C CYS A 235 -14.03 -14.04 5.38
N ASP A 236 -15.00 -14.95 5.45
CA ASP A 236 -15.32 -15.80 4.31
C ASP A 236 -16.00 -14.96 3.23
N LYS A 237 -15.53 -15.07 1.98
CA LYS A 237 -16.06 -14.26 0.84
C LYS A 237 -17.56 -14.47 0.61
N ALA A 238 -18.14 -15.54 1.15
CA ALA A 238 -19.58 -15.82 1.12
C ALA A 238 -20.40 -14.90 2.06
N SER A 239 -19.80 -14.42 3.16
CA SER A 239 -20.49 -13.64 4.20
C SER A 239 -20.47 -12.12 3.95
N ALA A 240 -19.74 -11.65 2.93
CA ALA A 240 -19.60 -10.23 2.60
C ALA A 240 -20.84 -9.62 1.90
N LYS A 241 -21.96 -10.34 1.83
CA LYS A 241 -23.22 -9.85 1.20
C LYS A 241 -24.28 -9.35 2.19
N GLU A 242 -24.04 -9.42 3.49
CA GLU A 242 -25.04 -9.02 4.52
C GLU A 242 -24.55 -7.95 5.51
N LEU A 243 -23.64 -7.08 5.09
CA LEU A 243 -23.34 -5.80 5.76
C LEU A 243 -23.50 -4.66 4.76
#